data_AF-A0A2R6BC22-F1
#
_entry.id   AF-A0A2R6BC22-F1
#
_cell.length_a   1.000
_cell.length_b   1.000
_cell.length_c   1.000
_cell.angle_alpha   90.00
_cell.angle_beta   90.00
_cell.angle_gamma   90.00
#
_symmetry.space_group_name_H-M   'P 1'
#
loop_
_entity.id
_entity.type
_entity.pdbx_description
1 polymer ?
#
loop_
_entity_poly.entity_id
_entity_poly.type
_entity_poly.pdbx_seq_one_letter_code
_entity_poly.pdbx_strand_id
1 'polypeptide(L)' 'MGFLVATLAWLHIFFATGWIGGALLSTIALEPSIHKMENYAIAQTLMANVGKFMGVFSTLTIAFGVLFFWVFTVVGFS' A
#
# COMPACT_ATOMS: atom_id res chain seq x y z
N MET A 1 22.15 -10.15 -10.61
CA MET A 1 21.02 -10.71 -9.82
C MET A 1 20.79 -9.99 -8.50
N GLY A 2 21.82 -9.77 -7.67
CA GLY A 2 21.65 -9.08 -6.37
C GLY A 2 20.98 -7.70 -6.43
N PHE A 3 21.31 -6.88 -7.44
CA PHE A 3 20.69 -5.55 -7.63
C PHE A 3 19.17 -5.65 -7.87
N LEU A 4 18.74 -6.56 -8.75
CA LEU A 4 17.33 -6.75 -9.11
C LEU A 4 16.51 -7.21 -7.89
N VAL A 5 17.03 -8.18 -7.14
CA VAL A 5 16.44 -8.68 -5.88
C VAL A 5 16.34 -7.56 -4.83
N ALA A 6 17.40 -6.75 -4.68
CA ALA A 6 17.39 -5.62 -3.75
C ALA A 6 16.36 -4.55 -4.16
N THR A 7 16.23 -4.24 -5.46
CA THR A 7 15.22 -3.30 -5.95
C THR A 7 13.81 -3.79 -5.69
N LEU A 8 13.51 -5.08 -5.93
CA LEU A 8 12.19 -5.65 -5.66
C LEU A 8 11.86 -5.69 -4.17
N ALA A 9 12.83 -6.08 -3.33
CA ALA A 9 12.67 -6.06 -1.88
C ALA A 9 12.36 -4.65 -1.38
N TRP A 10 13.08 -3.65 -1.89
CA TRP A 10 12.87 -2.26 -1.51
C TRP A 10 11.50 -1.72 -1.97
N LEU A 11 11.08 -2.05 -3.19
CA LEU A 11 9.74 -1.72 -3.69
C LEU A 11 8.66 -2.35 -2.80
N HIS A 12 8.78 -3.62 -2.45
CA HIS A 12 7.84 -4.30 -1.56
C HIS A 12 7.75 -3.60 -0.18
N ILE A 13 8.89 -3.31 0.44
CA ILE A 13 8.96 -2.61 1.74
C ILE A 13 8.36 -1.20 1.64
N PHE A 14 8.65 -0.47 0.56
CA PHE A 14 8.13 0.87 0.34
C PHE A 14 6.60 0.88 0.23
N PHE A 15 6.02 0.00 -0.58
CA PHE A 15 4.55 -0.10 -0.70
C PHE A 15 3.90 -0.61 0.59
N ALA A 16 4.53 -1.55 1.30
CA ALA A 16 4.04 -2.04 2.59
C ALA A 16 3.99 -0.91 3.64
N THR A 17 5.05 -0.10 3.70
CA THR A 17 5.14 1.04 4.61
C THR A 17 4.14 2.13 4.24
N GLY A 18 4.00 2.43 2.94
CA GLY A 18 3.01 3.38 2.43
C GLY A 18 1.57 2.93 2.69
N TRP A 19 1.29 1.63 2.62
CA TRP A 19 0.01 1.06 2.99
C TRP A 19 -0.24 1.22 4.49
N ILE A 20 0.64 0.73 5.36
CA ILE A 20 0.44 0.82 6.83
C ILE A 20 0.36 2.28 7.29
N GLY A 21 1.27 3.13 6.82
CA GLY A 21 1.27 4.56 7.14
C GLY A 21 0.05 5.28 6.61
N GLY A 22 -0.41 4.95 5.39
CA GLY A 22 -1.63 5.49 4.81
C GLY A 22 -2.88 5.09 5.60
N ALA A 23 -2.96 3.84 6.08
CA ALA A 23 -4.04 3.39 6.95
C ALA A 23 -4.07 4.19 8.25
N LEU A 24 -2.92 4.35 8.88
CA LEU A 24 -2.77 5.05 10.15
C LEU A 24 -3.13 6.54 10.03
N LEU A 25 -2.68 7.20 8.95
CA LEU A 25 -3.04 8.59 8.69
C LEU A 25 -4.54 8.73 8.39
N SER A 26 -5.13 7.76 7.69
CA SER A 26 -6.56 7.75 7.44
C SER A 26 -7.38 7.67 8.73
N THR A 27 -7.00 6.80 9.68
CA THR A 27 -7.73 6.66 10.94
C THR A 27 -7.49 7.84 11.88
N ILE A 28 -6.27 8.38 11.95
CA ILE A 28 -5.95 9.47 12.88
C ILE A 28 -6.44 10.83 12.37
N ALA A 29 -6.30 11.12 11.08
CA ALA A 29 -6.61 12.44 10.53
C ALA A 29 -7.94 12.49 9.79
N LEU A 30 -8.26 11.46 9.01
CA LEU A 30 -9.40 11.48 8.10
C LEU A 30 -10.70 11.13 8.82
N GLU A 31 -10.69 10.10 9.66
CA GLU A 31 -11.85 9.63 10.43
C GLU A 31 -12.48 10.69 11.36
N PRO A 32 -11.72 11.42 12.21
CA PRO A 32 -12.29 12.50 13.01
C PRO A 32 -12.67 13.74 12.19
N SER A 33 -12.01 13.98 11.05
CA SER A 33 -12.37 15.08 10.15
C SER A 33 -13.71 14.81 9.45
N ILE A 34 -13.95 13.57 9.05
CA ILE A 34 -15.21 13.14 8.43
C ILE A 34 -16.38 13.21 9.42
N HIS A 35 -16.18 12.80 10.67
CA HIS A 35 -17.22 12.91 11.70
C HIS A 35 -17.63 14.35 12.00
N LYS A 36 -16.79 15.33 11.66
CA LYS A 36 -17.08 16.77 11.81
C LYS A 36 -17.63 17.42 10.54
N MET A 37 -17.70 16.71 9.41
CA MET A 37 -18.27 17.24 8.18
C MET A 37 -19.80 17.15 8.22
N GLU A 38 -20.48 18.28 8.06
CA GLU A 38 -21.94 18.30 7.85
C GLU A 38 -22.37 17.65 6.53
N ASN A 39 -21.46 17.60 5.54
CA ASN A 39 -21.75 17.06 4.22
C ASN A 39 -21.28 15.61 4.05
N TYR A 40 -22.17 14.68 4.39
CA TYR A 40 -21.95 13.23 4.32
C TYR A 40 -21.57 12.70 2.92
N ALA A 41 -22.00 13.35 1.83
CA ALA A 41 -21.71 12.91 0.47
C ALA A 41 -20.21 13.11 0.11
N ILE A 42 -19.63 14.21 0.57
CA ILE A 42 -18.20 14.52 0.39
C ILE A 42 -17.35 13.58 1.25
N ALA A 43 -17.79 13.32 2.48
CA ALA A 43 -17.15 12.37 3.37
C ALA A 43 -17.07 10.95 2.77
N GLN A 44 -18.18 10.44 2.21
CA GLN A 44 -18.20 9.12 1.58
C GLN A 44 -17.29 9.04 0.35
N THR A 45 -17.29 10.06 -0.51
CA THR A 45 -16.41 10.08 -1.68
C THR A 45 -14.93 10.16 -1.29
N LEU A 46 -14.60 10.91 -0.23
CA LEU A 46 -13.25 10.95 0.32
C LEU A 46 -12.81 9.59 0.89
N MET A 47 -13.65 8.95 1.70
CA MET A 47 -13.37 7.58 2.20
C MET A 47 -13.19 6.57 1.06
N ALA A 48 -14.05 6.63 0.05
CA ALA A 48 -13.96 5.75 -1.11
C ALA A 48 -12.65 5.94 -1.88
N ASN A 49 -12.18 7.18 -2.03
CA ASN A 49 -10.92 7.49 -2.68
C ASN A 49 -9.71 7.04 -1.87
N VAL A 50 -9.75 7.21 -0.54
CA VAL A 50 -8.70 6.69 0.35
C VAL A 50 -8.68 5.16 0.32
N GLY A 51 -9.84 4.51 0.37
CA GLY A 51 -9.95 3.06 0.20
C GLY A 51 -9.37 2.56 -1.12
N LYS A 52 -9.64 3.25 -2.24
CA LYS A 52 -9.04 2.94 -3.55
C LYS A 52 -7.52 3.10 -3.54
N PHE A 53 -7.00 4.20 -3.01
CA PHE A 53 -5.56 4.45 -2.89
C PHE A 53 -4.87 3.35 -2.08
N MET A 54 -5.47 3.01 -0.93
CA MET A 54 -5.02 1.95 -0.03
C MET A 54 -5.05 0.57 -0.69
N GLY A 55 -6.11 0.26 -1.45
CA GLY A 55 -6.23 -0.98 -2.21
C GLY A 55 -5.14 -1.13 -3.28
N VAL A 56 -4.81 -0.04 -3.98
CA VAL A 56 -3.71 -0.03 -4.97
C VAL A 56 -2.37 -0.30 -4.29
N PHE A 57 -2.06 0.38 -3.19
CA PHE A 57 -0.81 0.18 -2.45
C PHE A 57 -0.67 -1.24 -1.90
N SER A 58 -1.76 -1.81 -1.35
CA SER A 58 -1.78 -3.20 -0.89
C SER A 58 -1.52 -4.19 -2.04
N THR A 59 -2.19 -3.98 -3.18
CA THR A 59 -2.04 -4.84 -4.36
C THR A 59 -0.61 -4.80 -4.92
N LEU A 60 -0.02 -3.60 -5.01
CA LEU A 60 1.38 -3.44 -5.44
C LEU A 60 2.34 -4.09 -4.46
N THR A 61 2.11 -3.94 -3.15
CA THR A 61 2.90 -4.64 -2.11
C THR A 61 2.91 -6.15 -2.37
N ILE A 62 1.75 -6.76 -2.58
CA ILE A 62 1.63 -8.20 -2.83
C ILE A 62 2.32 -8.57 -4.15
N ALA A 63 2.06 -7.84 -5.24
CA ALA A 63 2.64 -8.13 -6.55
C ALA A 63 4.18 -8.10 -6.52
N PHE A 64 4.77 -7.06 -5.93
CA PHE A 64 6.23 -6.97 -5.80
C PHE A 64 6.79 -8.00 -4.80
N GLY A 65 6.04 -8.36 -3.75
CA GLY A 65 6.44 -9.42 -2.82
C GLY A 65 6.48 -10.80 -3.47
N VAL A 66 5.47 -11.13 -4.29
CA VAL A 66 5.41 -12.39 -5.04
C VAL A 66 6.52 -12.45 -6.09
N LEU A 67 6.75 -11.36 -6.83
CA LEU A 67 7.85 -11.27 -7.80
C LEU A 67 9.21 -11.39 -7.12
N PHE A 68 9.40 -10.74 -5.96
CA PHE A 68 10.62 -10.88 -5.16
C PHE A 68 10.85 -12.34 -4.76
N PHE A 69 9.83 -12.99 -4.20
CA PHE A 69 9.90 -14.38 -3.77
C PHE A 69 10.22 -15.31 -4.94
N TRP A 70 9.60 -15.10 -6.10
CA TRP A 70 9.85 -15.89 -7.31
C TRP A 70 11.27 -15.72 -7.83
N VAL A 71 11.77 -14.47 -7.95
CA VAL A 71 13.15 -14.21 -8.39
C VAL A 71 14.15 -14.82 -7.41
N PHE A 72 13.90 -14.72 -6.10
CA PHE A 72 14.79 -15.26 -5.08
C PHE A 72 14.85 -16.79 -5.09
N THR A 73 13.69 -17.46 -5.21
CA THR A 73 13.60 -18.92 -5.09
C THR A 73 13.86 -19.68 -6.39
N VAL A 74 13.40 -19.17 -7.53
CA VAL A 74 13.46 -19.88 -8.81
C VAL A 74 14.73 -19.56 -9.60
N VAL A 75 15.21 -18.31 -9.54
CA VAL A 75 16.41 -17.88 -10.30
C VAL A 75 17.68 -17.98 -9.45
N GLY A 76 17.57 -17.98 -8.12
CA GLY A 76 18.71 -18.10 -7.21
C GLY A 76 19.28 -19.52 -7.03
N PHE A 77 18.52 -20.56 -7.42
CA PHE A 77 18.88 -21.97 -7.24
C PHE A 77 19.03 -22.76 -8.56
N SER A 78 19.00 -22.08 -9.71
CA SER A 78 19.20 -22.67 -11.03
C SER A 78 20.48 -22.17 -11.68
#